data_AF-A0A2H6A702-F1
#
_entry.id   AF-A0A2H6A702-F1
#
_cell.length_a   1.000
_cell.length_b   1.000
_cell.length_c   1.000
_cell.angle_alpha   90.00
_cell.angle_beta   90.00
_cell.angle_gamma   90.00
#
_symmetry.space_group_name_H-M   'P 1'
#
loop_
_entity.id
_entity.type
_entity.pdbx_description
1 polymer ?
#
loop_
_entity_poly.entity_id
_entity_poly.type
_entity_poly.pdbx_seq_one_letter_code
_entity_poly.pdbx_strand_id
1 'polypeptide(L)'
;MEGGILEALGIDFKILMAQVVNFVILFLIFKKFLAKPLANVLQKRKETVEKIIKDSKTLEEKLAQIEKIRKQELEKAKQEYAKILEKAKISSQEMADKIIAQAKEQADRIIKEAKEQAIAQKVEMKNELKKELEEVFIKALSSILQKEYNQQERQRVLEELEKSLTIQK
;
A
#
# COMPACT_ATOMS: atom_id res chain seq x y z
N MET A 1 62.27 -105.24 1.41
CA MET A 1 62.51 -103.92 2.03
C MET A 1 61.66 -102.95 1.23
N GLU A 2 60.42 -102.79 1.68
CA GLU A 2 59.37 -102.05 0.99
C GLU A 2 59.31 -100.61 1.47
N GLY A 3 59.21 -99.70 0.51
CA GLY A 3 58.88 -98.31 0.73
C GLY A 3 59.26 -97.55 -0.53
N GLY A 4 58.37 -96.95 -1.29
CA GLY A 4 56.92 -97.05 -1.44
C GLY A 4 56.62 -96.29 -2.75
N ILE A 5 55.51 -96.56 -3.42
CA ILE A 5 55.07 -95.94 -4.70
C ILE A 5 55.21 -94.40 -4.79
N LEU A 6 55.39 -93.72 -3.66
CA LEU A 6 55.56 -92.27 -3.52
C LEU A 6 57.00 -91.79 -3.81
N GLU A 7 58.02 -92.58 -3.51
CA GLU A 7 59.44 -92.18 -3.67
C GLU A 7 59.91 -92.32 -5.13
N ALA A 8 59.37 -93.31 -5.87
CA ALA A 8 59.59 -93.47 -7.31
C ALA A 8 58.93 -92.38 -8.17
N LEU A 9 57.98 -91.62 -7.61
CA LEU A 9 57.32 -90.48 -8.25
C LEU A 9 58.03 -89.14 -7.95
N GLY A 10 59.15 -89.14 -7.22
CA GLY A 10 59.87 -87.91 -6.84
C GLY A 10 59.11 -87.02 -5.85
N ILE A 11 58.08 -87.57 -5.19
CA ILE A 11 57.25 -86.83 -4.23
C ILE A 11 57.75 -87.11 -2.82
N ASP A 12 58.48 -86.15 -2.27
CA ASP A 12 58.85 -86.17 -0.85
C ASP A 12 57.63 -85.79 0.00
N PHE A 13 57.10 -86.76 0.74
CA PHE A 13 55.95 -86.59 1.62
C PHE A 13 56.17 -85.49 2.67
N LYS A 14 57.41 -85.25 3.13
CA LYS A 14 57.73 -84.18 4.07
C LYS A 14 57.57 -82.80 3.43
N ILE A 15 57.99 -82.65 2.18
CA ILE A 15 57.85 -81.39 1.41
C ILE A 15 56.37 -81.12 1.14
N LEU A 16 55.60 -82.15 0.77
CA LEU A 16 54.16 -82.02 0.54
C LEU A 16 53.43 -81.60 1.81
N MET A 17 53.73 -82.21 2.96
CA MET A 17 53.16 -81.80 4.25
C MET A 17 53.54 -80.37 4.64
N ALA A 18 54.81 -79.96 4.43
CA ALA A 18 55.25 -78.59 4.67
C ALA A 18 54.50 -77.58 3.77
N GLN A 19 54.25 -77.93 2.50
CA GLN A 19 53.49 -77.10 1.56
C GLN A 19 52.02 -76.97 1.98
N VAL A 20 51.39 -78.05 2.45
CA VAL A 20 50.02 -78.01 2.99
C VAL A 20 49.95 -77.12 4.22
N VAL A 21 50.88 -77.25 5.16
CA VAL A 21 50.93 -76.40 6.35
C VAL A 21 51.13 -74.93 5.97
N ASN A 22 52.02 -74.63 5.02
CA ASN A 22 52.23 -73.28 4.52
C ASN A 22 50.96 -72.71 3.85
N PHE A 23 50.29 -73.50 3.01
CA PHE A 23 49.03 -73.11 2.39
C PHE A 23 47.93 -72.84 3.43
N VAL A 24 47.82 -73.68 4.47
CA VAL A 24 46.85 -73.49 5.55
C VAL A 24 47.16 -72.21 6.34
N ILE A 25 48.42 -71.95 6.69
CA ILE A 25 48.83 -70.72 7.37
C ILE A 25 48.48 -69.50 6.51
N LEU A 26 48.82 -69.53 5.21
CA LEU A 26 48.49 -68.46 4.27
C LEU A 26 46.97 -68.25 4.16
N PHE A 27 46.20 -69.33 4.04
CA PHE A 27 44.74 -69.28 3.98
C PHE A 27 44.12 -68.66 5.24
N LEU A 28 44.64 -68.99 6.43
CA LEU A 28 44.16 -68.41 7.69
C LEU A 28 44.48 -66.92 7.78
N ILE A 29 45.66 -66.49 7.30
CA ILE A 29 46.03 -65.07 7.19
C ILE A 29 45.08 -64.37 6.22
N PHE A 30 44.86 -64.91 5.02
CA PHE A 30 43.93 -64.36 4.03
C PHE A 30 42.50 -64.27 4.56
N LYS A 31 41.98 -65.34 5.18
CA LYS A 31 40.64 -65.33 5.76
C LYS A 31 40.49 -64.24 6.83
N LYS A 32 41.50 -64.05 7.69
CA LYS A 32 41.44 -63.04 8.76
C LYS A 32 41.63 -61.61 8.24
N PHE A 33 42.52 -61.41 7.27
CA PHE A 33 42.88 -60.08 6.75
C PHE A 33 42.01 -59.59 5.59
N LEU A 34 41.52 -60.47 4.70
CA LEU A 34 40.78 -60.08 3.49
C LEU A 34 39.25 -60.17 3.64
N ALA A 35 38.73 -61.10 4.46
CA ALA A 35 37.28 -61.25 4.60
C ALA A 35 36.61 -59.99 5.18
N LYS A 36 37.23 -59.37 6.19
CA LYS A 36 36.74 -58.14 6.83
C LYS A 36 36.71 -56.93 5.88
N PRO A 37 37.81 -56.52 5.22
CA PRO A 37 37.77 -55.37 4.31
C PRO A 37 36.84 -55.60 3.11
N LEU A 38 36.77 -56.83 2.58
CA LEU A 38 35.87 -57.13 1.47
C LEU A 38 34.39 -57.01 1.87
N ALA A 39 34.01 -57.56 3.04
CA ALA A 39 32.65 -57.42 3.58
C ALA A 39 32.31 -55.95 3.85
N ASN A 40 33.24 -55.19 4.43
CA ASN A 40 33.03 -53.77 4.72
C ASN A 40 32.80 -52.94 3.44
N VAL A 41 33.53 -53.22 2.35
CA VAL A 41 33.32 -52.51 1.07
C VAL A 41 31.96 -52.83 0.47
N LEU A 42 31.53 -54.10 0.52
CA LEU A 42 30.21 -54.51 0.02
C LEU A 42 29.09 -53.90 0.86
N GLN A 43 29.22 -53.90 2.19
CA GLN A 43 28.27 -53.27 3.09
C GLN A 43 28.18 -51.76 2.85
N LYS A 44 29.32 -51.07 2.75
CA LYS A 44 29.35 -49.63 2.46
C LYS A 44 28.71 -49.30 1.13
N ARG A 45 28.91 -50.13 0.10
CA ARG A 45 28.22 -49.99 -1.19
C ARG A 45 26.71 -50.16 -1.05
N LYS A 46 26.26 -51.19 -0.34
CA LYS A 46 24.83 -51.43 -0.08
C LYS A 46 24.20 -50.25 0.66
N GLU A 47 24.81 -49.79 1.75
CA GLU A 47 24.34 -48.65 2.54
C GLU A 47 24.28 -47.36 1.72
N THR A 48 25.28 -47.13 0.85
CA THR A 48 25.30 -45.96 -0.05
C THR A 48 24.14 -46.00 -1.04
N VAL A 49 23.88 -47.16 -1.65
CA VAL A 49 22.76 -47.32 -2.61
C VAL A 49 21.41 -47.15 -1.91
N GLU A 50 21.23 -47.78 -0.75
CA GLU A 50 20.00 -47.64 0.04
C GLU A 50 19.77 -46.18 0.46
N LYS A 51 20.83 -45.48 0.89
CA LYS A 51 20.78 -44.07 1.23
C LYS A 51 20.40 -43.21 0.02
N ILE A 52 21.00 -43.43 -1.15
CA ILE A 52 20.68 -42.70 -2.37
C ILE A 52 19.20 -42.89 -2.72
N ILE A 53 18.70 -44.13 -2.73
CA ILE A 53 17.29 -44.41 -3.06
C ILE A 53 16.35 -43.73 -2.07
N LYS A 54 16.65 -43.80 -0.76
CA LYS A 54 15.85 -43.16 0.28
C LYS A 54 15.86 -41.64 0.17
N ASP A 55 17.03 -41.05 -0.06
CA ASP A 55 17.21 -39.61 -0.21
C ASP A 55 16.46 -39.11 -1.46
N SER A 56 16.54 -39.84 -2.58
CA SER A 56 15.79 -39.53 -3.81
C SER A 56 14.28 -39.55 -3.60
N LYS A 57 13.73 -40.59 -2.96
CA LYS A 57 12.29 -40.63 -2.64
C LYS A 57 11.86 -39.48 -1.74
N THR A 58 12.66 -39.20 -0.70
CA THR A 58 12.37 -38.09 0.22
C THR A 58 12.43 -36.74 -0.51
N LEU A 59 13.35 -36.59 -1.47
CA LEU A 59 13.45 -35.37 -2.27
C LEU A 59 12.24 -35.20 -3.19
N GLU A 60 11.79 -36.25 -3.87
CA GLU A 60 10.58 -36.23 -4.70
C GLU A 60 9.34 -35.85 -3.88
N GLU A 61 9.16 -36.46 -2.71
CA GLU A 61 8.06 -36.13 -1.79
C GLU A 61 8.11 -34.66 -1.33
N LYS A 62 9.30 -34.17 -0.96
CA LYS A 62 9.50 -32.77 -0.58
C LYS A 62 9.22 -31.82 -1.75
N LEU A 63 9.66 -32.15 -2.95
CA LEU A 63 9.37 -31.35 -4.15
C LEU A 63 7.87 -31.28 -4.41
N ALA A 64 7.17 -32.41 -4.36
CA ALA A 64 5.71 -32.44 -4.51
C ALA A 64 4.99 -31.61 -3.43
N GLN A 65 5.46 -31.66 -2.18
CA GLN A 65 4.92 -30.83 -1.10
C GLN A 65 5.19 -29.34 -1.34
N ILE A 66 6.40 -28.95 -1.73
CA ILE A 66 6.76 -27.57 -2.05
C ILE A 66 5.91 -27.04 -3.20
N GLU A 67 5.71 -27.82 -4.26
CA GLU A 67 4.84 -27.43 -5.37
C GLU A 67 3.39 -27.23 -4.94
N LYS A 68 2.88 -28.11 -4.06
CA LYS A 68 1.54 -27.98 -3.50
C LYS A 68 1.40 -26.71 -2.66
N ILE A 69 2.36 -26.46 -1.76
CA ILE A 69 2.37 -25.25 -0.92
C ILE A 69 2.46 -24.01 -1.80
N ARG A 70 3.37 -23.99 -2.78
CA ARG A 70 3.52 -22.88 -3.73
C ARG A 70 2.23 -22.59 -4.49
N LYS A 71 1.54 -23.62 -4.98
CA LYS A 71 0.24 -23.46 -5.66
C LYS A 71 -0.82 -22.89 -4.70
N GLN A 72 -0.88 -23.39 -3.46
CA GLN A 72 -1.81 -22.89 -2.46
C GLN A 72 -1.52 -21.43 -2.06
N GLU A 73 -0.26 -21.06 -1.87
CA GLU A 73 0.14 -19.69 -1.56
C GLU A 73 -0.15 -18.75 -2.73
N LEU A 74 0.10 -19.18 -3.96
CA LEU A 74 -0.22 -18.38 -5.15
C LEU A 74 -1.72 -18.12 -5.26
N GLU A 75 -2.56 -19.13 -5.02
CA GLU A 75 -4.01 -18.96 -5.04
C GLU A 75 -4.51 -18.07 -3.89
N LYS A 76 -3.94 -18.22 -2.68
CA LYS A 76 -4.23 -17.31 -1.55
C LYS A 76 -3.84 -15.87 -1.89
N ALA A 77 -2.66 -15.65 -2.44
CA ALA A 77 -2.19 -14.33 -2.83
C ALA A 77 -3.10 -13.68 -3.89
N LYS A 78 -3.58 -14.46 -4.88
CA LYS A 78 -4.55 -13.98 -5.86
C LYS A 78 -5.88 -13.58 -5.22
N GLN A 79 -6.39 -14.39 -4.29
CA GLN A 79 -7.64 -14.10 -3.59
C GLN A 79 -7.51 -12.86 -2.70
N GLU A 80 -6.40 -12.71 -1.98
CA GLU A 80 -6.13 -11.51 -1.17
C GLU A 80 -5.98 -10.27 -2.04
N TYR A 81 -5.25 -10.36 -3.15
CA TYR A 81 -5.12 -9.28 -4.12
C TYR A 81 -6.49 -8.85 -4.67
N ALA A 82 -7.33 -9.79 -5.06
CA ALA A 82 -8.68 -9.49 -5.54
C ALA A 82 -9.52 -8.77 -4.47
N LYS A 83 -9.45 -9.21 -3.21
CA LYS A 83 -10.13 -8.54 -2.08
C LYS A 83 -9.61 -7.12 -1.84
N ILE A 84 -8.29 -6.93 -1.91
CA ILE A 84 -7.69 -5.59 -1.76
C ILE A 84 -8.16 -4.67 -2.88
N LEU A 85 -8.18 -5.16 -4.13
CA LEU A 85 -8.61 -4.39 -5.28
C LEU A 85 -10.10 -4.01 -5.20
N GLU A 86 -10.95 -4.95 -4.78
CA GLU A 86 -12.38 -4.69 -4.55
C GLU A 86 -12.58 -3.64 -3.45
N LYS A 87 -11.90 -3.79 -2.31
CA LYS A 87 -11.97 -2.82 -1.21
C LYS A 87 -11.47 -1.43 -1.64
N ALA A 88 -10.39 -1.37 -2.42
CA ALA A 88 -9.87 -0.11 -2.95
C ALA A 88 -10.88 0.57 -3.90
N LYS A 89 -11.54 -0.22 -4.76
CA LYS A 89 -12.59 0.30 -5.66
C LYS A 89 -13.79 0.86 -4.90
N ILE A 90 -14.28 0.12 -3.90
CA ILE A 90 -15.39 0.57 -3.05
C ILE A 90 -15.01 1.86 -2.31
N SER A 91 -13.85 1.86 -1.64
CA SER A 91 -13.38 3.04 -0.90
C SER A 91 -13.17 4.25 -1.80
N SER A 92 -12.65 4.05 -3.02
CA SER A 92 -12.51 5.13 -4.01
C SER A 92 -13.85 5.68 -4.45
N GLN A 93 -14.86 4.83 -4.64
CA GLN A 93 -16.21 5.27 -5.01
C GLN A 93 -16.86 6.06 -3.87
N GLU A 94 -16.79 5.56 -2.65
CA GLU A 94 -17.29 6.26 -1.45
C GLU A 94 -16.61 7.62 -1.27
N MET A 95 -15.29 7.69 -1.49
CA MET A 95 -14.54 8.94 -1.41
C MET A 95 -14.96 9.92 -2.51
N ALA A 96 -15.15 9.44 -3.74
CA ALA A 96 -15.64 10.27 -4.85
C ALA A 96 -17.04 10.83 -4.55
N ASP A 97 -17.96 9.99 -4.08
CA ASP A 97 -19.32 10.39 -3.74
C ASP A 97 -19.32 11.41 -2.60
N LYS A 98 -18.47 11.22 -1.58
CA LYS A 98 -18.29 12.16 -0.48
C LYS A 98 -17.74 13.51 -0.97
N ILE A 99 -16.74 13.51 -1.84
CA ILE A 99 -16.17 14.74 -2.41
C ILE A 99 -17.25 15.49 -3.21
N ILE A 100 -18.03 14.78 -4.03
CA ILE A 100 -19.12 15.39 -4.81
C ILE A 100 -20.20 15.97 -3.89
N ALA A 101 -20.57 15.26 -2.83
CA ALA A 101 -21.55 15.75 -1.86
C ALA A 101 -21.05 17.04 -1.15
N GLN A 102 -19.80 17.03 -0.68
CA GLN A 102 -19.17 18.20 -0.05
C GLN A 102 -19.05 19.38 -1.03
N ALA A 103 -18.70 19.13 -2.28
CA ALA A 103 -18.63 20.17 -3.31
C ALA A 103 -19.99 20.81 -3.58
N LYS A 104 -21.07 20.01 -3.62
CA LYS A 104 -22.45 20.52 -3.76
C LYS A 104 -22.85 21.37 -2.55
N GLU A 105 -22.59 20.89 -1.34
CA GLU A 105 -22.87 21.64 -0.11
C GLU A 105 -22.14 22.99 -0.07
N GLN A 106 -20.85 22.99 -0.46
CA GLN A 106 -20.07 24.22 -0.55
C GLN A 106 -20.60 25.16 -1.63
N ALA A 107 -20.99 24.64 -2.81
CA ALA A 107 -21.58 25.44 -3.87
C ALA A 107 -22.91 26.09 -3.42
N ASP A 108 -23.79 25.33 -2.78
CA ASP A 108 -25.05 25.84 -2.24
C ASP A 108 -24.82 26.91 -1.18
N ARG A 109 -23.82 26.72 -0.32
CA ARG A 109 -23.41 27.71 0.68
C ARG A 109 -22.91 28.99 0.02
N ILE A 110 -22.02 28.89 -0.97
CA ILE A 110 -21.51 30.05 -1.71
C ILE A 110 -22.64 30.82 -2.39
N ILE A 111 -23.59 30.11 -3.03
CA ILE A 111 -24.74 30.73 -3.69
C ILE A 111 -25.62 31.46 -2.66
N LYS A 112 -25.84 30.86 -1.48
CA LYS A 112 -26.60 31.49 -0.41
C LYS A 112 -25.92 32.76 0.11
N GLU A 113 -24.63 32.68 0.42
CA GLU A 113 -23.83 33.82 0.88
C GLU A 113 -23.80 34.94 -0.17
N ALA A 114 -23.63 34.61 -1.45
CA ALA A 114 -23.67 35.58 -2.55
C ALA A 114 -25.03 36.27 -2.68
N LYS A 115 -26.14 35.54 -2.50
CA LYS A 115 -27.49 36.13 -2.50
C LYS A 115 -27.70 37.08 -1.33
N GLU A 116 -27.25 36.70 -0.14
CA GLU A 116 -27.33 37.55 1.06
C GLU A 116 -26.51 38.84 0.89
N GLN A 117 -25.29 38.73 0.37
CA GLN A 117 -24.44 39.89 0.05
C GLN A 117 -25.06 40.79 -1.02
N ALA A 118 -25.62 40.22 -2.09
CA ALA A 118 -26.29 40.99 -3.14
C ALA A 118 -27.51 41.77 -2.61
N ILE A 119 -28.28 41.18 -1.68
CA ILE A 119 -29.39 41.87 -1.03
C ILE A 119 -28.87 43.03 -0.16
N ALA A 120 -27.82 42.79 0.64
CA ALA A 120 -27.21 43.83 1.47
C ALA A 120 -26.69 45.00 0.63
N GLN A 121 -25.94 44.73 -0.45
CA GLN A 121 -25.44 45.75 -1.39
C GLN A 121 -26.57 46.54 -2.04
N LYS A 122 -27.68 45.88 -2.42
CA LYS A 122 -28.84 46.57 -2.99
C LYS A 122 -29.50 47.53 -2.01
N VAL A 123 -29.53 47.18 -0.72
CA VAL A 123 -30.05 48.07 0.34
C VAL A 123 -29.12 49.25 0.55
N GLU A 124 -27.81 49.01 0.59
CA GLU A 124 -26.77 50.04 0.70
C GLU A 124 -26.84 51.04 -0.46
N MET A 125 -26.82 50.57 -1.71
CA MET A 125 -26.95 51.41 -2.91
C MET A 125 -28.23 52.24 -2.91
N LYS A 126 -29.36 51.68 -2.45
CA LYS A 126 -30.61 52.44 -2.33
C LYS A 126 -30.52 53.57 -1.31
N ASN A 127 -29.82 53.35 -0.20
CA ASN A 127 -29.63 54.36 0.83
C ASN A 127 -28.67 55.46 0.36
N GLU A 128 -27.61 55.09 -0.37
CA GLU A 128 -26.70 56.05 -1.00
C GLU A 128 -27.44 56.91 -2.04
N LEU A 129 -28.20 56.29 -2.95
CA LEU A 129 -29.00 57.02 -3.94
C LEU A 129 -30.00 57.99 -3.30
N LYS A 130 -30.61 57.62 -2.17
CA LYS A 130 -31.50 58.53 -1.42
C LYS A 130 -30.74 59.76 -0.90
N LYS A 131 -29.56 59.56 -0.31
CA LYS A 131 -28.73 60.66 0.18
C LYS A 131 -28.28 61.58 -0.96
N GLU A 132 -27.83 61.01 -2.08
CA GLU A 132 -27.45 61.80 -3.26
C GLU A 132 -28.64 62.61 -3.81
N LEU A 133 -29.83 62.02 -3.86
CA LEU A 133 -31.04 62.73 -4.26
C LEU A 133 -31.39 63.86 -3.29
N GLU A 134 -31.33 63.61 -1.97
CA GLU A 134 -31.55 64.64 -0.95
C GLU A 134 -30.59 65.84 -1.13
N GLU A 135 -29.30 65.58 -1.38
CA GLU A 135 -28.32 66.64 -1.67
C GLU A 135 -28.66 67.42 -2.95
N VAL A 136 -29.07 66.73 -4.02
CA VAL A 136 -29.48 67.37 -5.28
C VAL A 136 -30.75 68.21 -5.09
N PHE A 137 -31.74 67.71 -4.35
CA PHE A 137 -32.97 68.46 -4.04
C PHE A 137 -32.68 69.70 -3.21
N ILE A 138 -31.81 69.62 -2.20
CA ILE A 138 -31.41 70.79 -1.39
C ILE A 138 -30.67 71.82 -2.25
N LYS A 139 -29.78 71.40 -3.15
CA LYS A 139 -29.11 72.31 -4.10
C LYS A 139 -30.09 72.95 -5.08
N ALA A 140 -31.06 72.20 -5.60
CA ALA A 140 -32.08 72.71 -6.50
C ALA A 140 -33.02 73.70 -5.80
N LEU A 141 -33.52 73.36 -4.61
CA LEU A 141 -34.37 74.22 -3.78
C LEU A 141 -33.64 75.51 -3.39
N SER A 142 -32.37 75.44 -2.99
CA SER A 142 -31.59 76.65 -2.67
C SER A 142 -31.37 77.54 -3.89
N SER A 143 -31.18 76.97 -5.09
CA SER A 143 -31.07 77.74 -6.33
C SER A 143 -32.40 78.40 -6.77
N ILE A 144 -33.53 77.71 -6.60
CA ILE A 144 -34.87 78.27 -6.87
C ILE A 144 -35.20 79.39 -5.89
N LEU A 145 -34.99 79.17 -4.58
CA LEU A 145 -35.19 80.20 -3.57
C LEU A 145 -34.32 81.43 -3.85
N GLN A 146 -33.03 81.24 -4.21
CA GLN A 146 -32.17 82.35 -4.61
C GLN A 146 -32.69 83.12 -5.84
N LYS A 147 -33.37 82.45 -6.79
CA LYS A 147 -33.98 83.09 -7.97
C LYS A 147 -35.32 83.77 -7.65
N GLU A 148 -36.13 83.22 -6.75
CA GLU A 148 -37.41 83.79 -6.33
C GLU A 148 -37.26 84.94 -5.32
N TYR A 149 -36.10 85.08 -4.65
CA TYR A 149 -35.77 86.25 -3.83
C TYR A 149 -35.58 87.53 -4.68
N ASN A 150 -36.68 88.03 -5.22
CA ASN A 150 -36.77 89.32 -5.87
C ASN A 150 -36.72 90.43 -4.80
N GLN A 151 -36.14 91.59 -5.13
CA GLN A 151 -35.93 92.69 -4.18
C GLN A 151 -37.21 93.11 -3.42
N GLN A 152 -38.39 92.89 -4.02
CA GLN A 152 -39.68 93.27 -3.44
C GLN A 152 -40.09 92.49 -2.18
N GLU A 153 -39.78 91.19 -2.07
CA GLU A 153 -40.10 90.40 -0.86
C GLU A 153 -39.11 90.66 0.27
N ARG A 154 -37.86 91.02 -0.08
CA ARG A 154 -36.83 91.44 0.88
C ARG A 154 -37.26 92.72 1.63
N GLN A 155 -37.90 93.66 0.94
CA GLN A 155 -38.42 94.88 1.54
C GLN A 155 -39.61 94.58 2.47
N ARG A 156 -40.54 93.69 2.06
CA ARG A 156 -41.70 93.30 2.89
C ARG A 156 -41.31 92.60 4.19
N VAL A 157 -40.36 91.68 4.14
CA VAL A 157 -39.89 90.97 5.35
C VAL A 157 -39.14 91.91 6.29
N LEU A 158 -38.39 92.88 5.76
CA LEU A 158 -37.73 93.91 6.57
C LEU A 158 -38.76 94.87 7.21
N GLU A 159 -39.80 95.28 6.49
CA GLU A 159 -40.89 96.09 7.05
C GLU A 159 -41.70 95.35 8.14
N GLU A 160 -41.92 94.04 8.00
CA GLU A 160 -42.58 93.22 9.04
C GLU A 160 -41.69 92.99 10.28
N LEU A 161 -40.38 92.82 10.09
CA LEU A 161 -39.42 92.73 11.19
C LEU A 161 -39.28 94.06 11.94
N GLU A 162 -39.31 95.20 11.25
CA GLU A 162 -39.30 96.52 11.90
C GLU A 162 -40.61 96.80 12.66
N LYS A 163 -41.76 96.37 12.10
CA LYS A 163 -43.06 96.49 12.79
C LYS A 163 -43.13 95.64 14.05
N SER A 164 -42.64 94.41 14.01
CA SER A 164 -42.65 93.52 15.19
C SER A 164 -41.70 93.97 16.30
N LEU A 165 -40.60 94.65 15.99
CA LEU A 165 -39.67 95.22 16.97
C LEU A 165 -40.14 96.56 17.58
N THR A 166 -41.10 97.24 16.95
CA THR A 166 -41.65 98.52 17.45
C THR A 166 -42.84 98.34 18.41
N ILE A 167 -43.49 97.16 18.42
CA ILE A 167 -44.65 96.88 19.29
C ILE A 167 -44.24 96.43 20.72
N GLN A 168 -42.94 96.34 21.02
CA GLN A 168 -42.43 95.87 22.32
C GLN A 168 -41.75 96.96 23.18
N LYS A 169 -42.26 98.20 23.12
CA LYS A 169 -42.04 99.26 24.13
C LYS A 169 -43.37 99.91 24.48
#